data_AF-A0A370G772-F1
#
_entry.id   AF-A0A370G772-F1
#
_cell.length_a   1.000
_cell.length_b   1.000
_cell.length_c   1.000
_cell.angle_alpha   90.00
_cell.angle_beta   90.00
_cell.angle_gamma   90.00
#
_symmetry.space_group_name_H-M   'P 1'
#
loop_
_entity.id
_entity.type
_entity.pdbx_description
1 polymer ?
#
loop_
_entity_poly.entity_id
_entity_poly.type
_entity_poly.pdbx_seq_one_letter_code
_entity_poly.pdbx_strand_id
1 'polypeptide(L)'
;MPDATGTGWRRLRREFDRRGAVALLVALALPVLMGVLGLAIDVSYWAMTRLELQRVADLAAVAGVARYGASGQVSDALDTAAAVAELNGLPAGRRDGDGIVTRIDMAGAYKTTITFAAPATLTVTIVKAAPRLFSALFLTSGTQPVSARAVARLTVRSRGGAACVLALSGAGETVLEDGARLSMPGCDLRTNGALALGAEAAIDVANLVAGGTIGPGDSDICSALTCVQYAAQMADPYAAPYGSLLAVPLHAVSLPKGQTTLSPPSVGTAYAWQVGGGDYTLMPGVYYISGDFSVNAGTTLTGVGVTIVASGNVTIDGNASLHLVAPATGPSAGLLFASAGGLFQFTGGTATTLTGAIYAPHASLVIDGDNGAAADCLYAVAASVTFKGGARFADGDCRAAGMRPIYDLPGVARLVE
;
A
#
# COMPACT_ATOMS: atom_id res chain seq x y z
N MET A 1 101.82 -11.81 34.02
CA MET A 1 101.12 -10.92 33.08
C MET A 1 100.24 -11.80 32.19
N PRO A 2 98.93 -11.53 32.08
CA PRO A 2 98.00 -12.36 31.31
C PRO A 2 98.01 -11.93 29.83
N ASP A 3 97.80 -12.88 28.91
CA ASP A 3 97.40 -12.57 27.54
C ASP A 3 96.17 -13.41 27.17
N ALA A 4 95.09 -12.70 26.87
CA ALA A 4 93.74 -13.21 26.69
C ALA A 4 93.37 -13.22 25.21
N THR A 5 93.52 -14.35 24.52
CA THR A 5 93.07 -14.49 23.12
C THR A 5 92.61 -15.93 22.81
N GLY A 6 91.47 -16.35 23.36
CA GLY A 6 90.94 -17.69 23.08
C GLY A 6 89.43 -17.92 23.19
N THR A 7 88.66 -16.95 23.68
CA THR A 7 87.26 -17.19 24.09
C THR A 7 86.19 -16.42 23.29
N GLY A 8 86.57 -15.66 22.25
CA GLY A 8 85.61 -14.93 21.39
C GLY A 8 85.02 -15.77 20.25
N TRP A 9 85.85 -16.58 19.57
CA TRP A 9 85.47 -17.26 18.32
C TRP A 9 84.54 -18.48 18.52
N ARG A 10 84.57 -19.11 19.69
CA ARG A 10 83.64 -20.23 20.02
C ARG A 10 82.25 -19.76 20.44
N ARG A 11 82.09 -18.53 20.93
CA ARG A 11 80.75 -17.95 21.22
C ARG A 11 80.05 -17.45 19.95
N LEU A 12 80.79 -16.83 19.02
CA LEU A 12 80.23 -16.42 17.72
C LEU A 12 79.73 -17.61 16.89
N ARG A 13 80.50 -18.71 16.77
CA ARG A 13 80.03 -19.90 16.02
C ARG A 13 78.76 -20.55 16.61
N ARG A 14 78.58 -20.54 17.93
CA ARG A 14 77.37 -21.09 18.58
C ARG A 14 76.13 -20.21 18.42
N GLU A 15 76.31 -18.89 18.28
CA GLU A 15 75.22 -17.96 17.98
C GLU A 15 74.80 -18.00 16.50
N PHE A 16 75.74 -18.26 15.57
CA PHE A 16 75.42 -18.43 14.16
C PHE A 16 74.74 -19.78 13.84
N ASP A 17 75.09 -20.88 14.52
CA ASP A 17 74.43 -22.19 14.32
C ASP A 17 72.95 -22.21 14.73
N ARG A 18 72.57 -21.47 15.78
CA ARG A 18 71.16 -21.33 16.18
C ARG A 18 70.36 -20.45 15.21
N ARG A 19 71.01 -19.51 14.53
CA ARG A 19 70.37 -18.63 13.54
C ARG A 19 70.08 -19.34 12.22
N GLY A 20 70.89 -20.33 11.82
CA GLY A 20 70.65 -21.13 10.60
C GLY A 20 69.42 -22.04 10.68
N ALA A 21 69.23 -22.74 11.82
CA ALA A 21 68.05 -23.58 12.03
C ALA A 21 66.74 -22.77 12.11
N VAL A 22 66.78 -21.61 12.78
CA VAL A 22 65.62 -20.69 12.83
C VAL A 22 65.31 -20.12 11.45
N ALA A 23 66.32 -19.76 10.65
CA ALA A 23 66.11 -19.27 9.28
C ALA A 23 65.42 -20.32 8.38
N LEU A 24 65.78 -21.60 8.50
CA LEU A 24 65.11 -22.69 7.77
C LEU A 24 63.64 -22.88 8.19
N LEU A 25 63.36 -22.83 9.49
CA LEU A 25 61.99 -22.91 10.00
C LEU A 25 61.15 -21.71 9.54
N VAL A 26 61.71 -20.50 9.58
CA VAL A 26 61.04 -19.29 9.08
C VAL A 26 60.80 -19.38 7.57
N ALA A 27 61.79 -19.83 6.79
CA ALA A 27 61.67 -19.97 5.34
C ALA A 27 60.57 -20.97 4.94
N LEU A 28 60.37 -22.04 5.71
CA LEU A 28 59.29 -23.01 5.48
C LEU A 28 57.93 -22.55 6.01
N ALA A 29 57.89 -21.78 7.10
CA ALA A 29 56.65 -21.26 7.67
C ALA A 29 56.09 -20.03 6.94
N LEU A 30 56.95 -19.21 6.33
CA LEU A 30 56.56 -17.95 5.71
C LEU A 30 55.57 -18.12 4.55
N PRO A 31 55.73 -19.09 3.62
CA PRO A 31 54.72 -19.35 2.58
C PRO A 31 53.37 -19.74 3.15
N VAL A 32 53.34 -20.52 4.24
CA VAL A 32 52.09 -20.91 4.91
C VAL A 32 51.41 -19.70 5.54
N LEU A 33 52.17 -18.85 6.24
CA LEU A 33 51.65 -17.62 6.84
C LEU A 33 51.12 -16.65 5.77
N MET A 34 51.84 -16.48 4.66
CA MET A 34 51.40 -15.65 3.53
C MET A 34 50.14 -16.21 2.87
N GLY A 35 50.03 -17.54 2.73
CA GLY A 35 48.82 -18.21 2.24
C GLY A 35 47.61 -17.95 3.14
N VAL A 36 47.78 -18.04 4.46
CA VAL A 36 46.72 -17.75 5.43
C VAL A 36 46.31 -16.28 5.41
N LEU A 37 47.26 -15.35 5.33
CA LEU A 37 46.97 -13.91 5.21
C LEU A 37 46.24 -13.59 3.91
N GLY A 38 46.66 -14.19 2.80
CA GLY A 38 45.99 -14.04 1.51
C GLY A 38 44.54 -14.52 1.55
N LEU A 39 44.29 -15.69 2.15
CA LEU A 39 42.94 -16.19 2.36
C LEU A 39 42.11 -15.26 3.25
N ALA A 40 42.70 -14.72 4.32
CA ALA A 40 42.02 -13.77 5.20
C ALA A 40 41.58 -12.50 4.47
N ILE A 41 42.40 -11.98 3.55
CA ILE A 41 42.06 -10.83 2.70
C ILE A 41 40.89 -11.17 1.77
N ASP A 42 40.94 -12.32 1.10
CA ASP A 42 39.85 -12.75 0.19
C ASP A 42 38.52 -12.93 0.93
N VAL A 43 38.54 -13.60 2.08
CA VAL A 43 37.34 -13.80 2.92
C VAL A 43 36.80 -12.45 3.38
N SER A 44 37.67 -11.52 3.77
CA SER A 44 37.26 -10.16 4.17
C SER A 44 36.63 -9.40 3.01
N TYR A 45 37.20 -9.50 1.81
CA TYR A 45 36.66 -8.90 0.59
C TYR A 45 35.29 -9.46 0.22
N TRP A 46 35.12 -10.79 0.26
CA TRP A 46 33.83 -11.44 0.01
C TRP A 46 32.79 -11.09 1.08
N ALA A 47 33.21 -10.97 2.34
CA ALA A 47 32.33 -10.55 3.43
C ALA A 47 31.83 -9.10 3.23
N MET A 48 32.71 -8.16 2.89
CA MET A 48 32.31 -6.78 2.57
C MET A 48 31.39 -6.73 1.34
N THR A 49 31.74 -7.46 0.29
CA THR A 49 30.90 -7.61 -0.90
C THR A 49 29.50 -8.12 -0.53
N ARG A 50 29.41 -9.15 0.32
CA ARG A 50 28.12 -9.70 0.75
C ARG A 50 27.27 -8.66 1.49
N LEU A 51 27.88 -7.84 2.35
CA LEU A 51 27.17 -6.77 3.08
C LEU A 51 26.61 -5.70 2.13
N GLU A 52 27.37 -5.31 1.11
CA GLU A 52 26.90 -4.39 0.07
C GLU A 52 25.70 -4.98 -0.68
N LEU A 53 25.80 -6.24 -1.12
CA LEU A 53 24.71 -6.90 -1.81
C LEU A 53 23.46 -7.07 -0.93
N GLN A 54 23.64 -7.40 0.35
CA GLN A 54 22.53 -7.55 1.30
C GLN A 54 21.79 -6.24 1.51
N ARG A 55 22.52 -5.13 1.69
CA ARG A 55 21.91 -3.80 1.82
C ARG A 55 21.00 -3.48 0.64
N VAL A 56 21.45 -3.74 -0.58
CA VAL A 56 20.63 -3.47 -1.78
C VAL A 56 19.45 -4.43 -1.89
N ALA A 57 19.65 -5.71 -1.58
CA ALA A 57 18.58 -6.71 -1.55
C ALA A 57 17.46 -6.29 -0.58
N ASP A 58 17.83 -5.88 0.63
CA ASP A 58 16.92 -5.47 1.70
C ASP A 58 16.10 -4.24 1.30
N LEU A 59 16.78 -3.21 0.78
CA LEU A 59 16.15 -1.98 0.31
C LEU A 59 15.17 -2.25 -0.84
N ALA A 60 15.59 -3.04 -1.84
CA ALA A 60 14.75 -3.37 -2.98
C ALA A 60 13.52 -4.21 -2.56
N ALA A 61 13.71 -5.17 -1.65
CA ALA A 61 12.63 -6.03 -1.19
C ALA A 61 11.56 -5.23 -0.42
N VAL A 62 11.97 -4.40 0.54
CA VAL A 62 11.06 -3.57 1.34
C VAL A 62 10.32 -2.56 0.46
N ALA A 63 11.04 -1.88 -0.45
CA ALA A 63 10.44 -0.88 -1.32
C ALA A 63 9.38 -1.48 -2.27
N GLY A 64 9.66 -2.64 -2.87
CA GLY A 64 8.71 -3.30 -3.76
C GLY A 64 7.45 -3.77 -3.02
N VAL A 65 7.60 -4.35 -1.83
CA VAL A 65 6.44 -4.77 -1.01
C VAL A 65 5.63 -3.58 -0.53
N ALA A 66 6.28 -2.49 -0.13
CA ALA A 66 5.59 -1.26 0.26
C ALA A 66 4.76 -0.71 -0.91
N ARG A 67 5.30 -0.72 -2.14
CA ARG A 67 4.57 -0.30 -3.34
C ARG A 67 3.41 -1.24 -3.67
N TYR A 68 3.56 -2.54 -3.46
CA TYR A 68 2.44 -3.49 -3.57
C TYR A 68 1.30 -3.11 -2.61
N GLY A 69 1.63 -2.78 -1.36
CA GLY A 69 0.65 -2.33 -0.37
C GLY A 69 -0.16 -1.10 -0.80
N ALA A 70 0.49 -0.14 -1.48
CA ALA A 70 -0.16 1.08 -1.95
C ALA A 70 -0.99 0.90 -3.24
N SER A 71 -0.57 0.02 -4.15
CA SER A 71 -1.17 -0.11 -5.49
C SER A 71 -2.13 -1.30 -5.63
N GLY A 72 -1.96 -2.34 -4.79
CA GLY A 72 -2.58 -3.65 -4.98
C GLY A 72 -2.10 -4.38 -6.24
N GLN A 73 -1.10 -3.86 -6.95
CA GLN A 73 -0.62 -4.41 -8.21
C GLN A 73 0.77 -5.02 -8.08
N VAL A 74 0.91 -6.26 -8.55
CA VAL A 74 2.21 -6.97 -8.59
C VAL A 74 3.20 -6.27 -9.54
N SER A 75 2.71 -5.55 -10.56
CA SER A 75 3.52 -4.76 -11.50
C SER A 75 4.33 -3.70 -10.82
N ASP A 76 3.64 -2.81 -10.12
CA ASP A 76 4.25 -1.70 -9.42
C ASP A 76 5.28 -2.20 -8.39
N ALA A 77 5.01 -3.33 -7.74
CA ALA A 77 5.91 -3.94 -6.76
C ALA A 77 7.26 -4.35 -7.38
N LEU A 78 7.22 -5.07 -8.50
CA LEU A 78 8.42 -5.54 -9.19
C LEU A 78 9.19 -4.39 -9.85
N ASP A 79 8.49 -3.46 -10.48
CA ASP A 79 9.12 -2.30 -11.14
C ASP A 79 9.82 -1.41 -10.10
N THR A 80 9.22 -1.21 -8.94
CA THR A 80 9.85 -0.45 -7.84
C THR A 80 11.06 -1.16 -7.27
N ALA A 81 10.99 -2.46 -7.01
CA ALA A 81 12.13 -3.23 -6.53
C ALA A 81 13.30 -3.22 -7.54
N ALA A 82 12.99 -3.34 -8.84
CA ALA A 82 13.97 -3.25 -9.91
C ALA A 82 14.62 -1.86 -9.97
N ALA A 83 13.83 -0.79 -9.92
CA ALA A 83 14.34 0.58 -9.91
C ALA A 83 15.28 0.86 -8.72
N VAL A 84 14.95 0.34 -7.53
CA VAL A 84 15.83 0.48 -6.35
C VAL A 84 17.15 -0.27 -6.54
N ALA A 85 17.13 -1.47 -7.13
CA ALA A 85 18.35 -2.19 -7.44
C ALA A 85 19.22 -1.46 -8.49
N GLU A 86 18.60 -0.91 -9.54
CA GLU A 86 19.28 -0.10 -10.58
C GLU A 86 19.89 1.18 -10.01
N LEU A 87 19.19 1.89 -9.12
CA LEU A 87 19.70 3.08 -8.44
C LEU A 87 20.93 2.77 -7.56
N ASN A 88 21.09 1.52 -7.13
CA ASN A 88 22.25 1.04 -6.39
C ASN A 88 23.30 0.37 -7.30
N GLY A 89 23.20 0.54 -8.62
CA GLY A 89 24.21 0.10 -9.59
C GLY A 89 24.16 -1.40 -9.93
N LEU A 90 23.06 -2.09 -9.60
CA LEU A 90 22.87 -3.50 -9.96
C LEU A 90 22.02 -3.61 -11.24
N PRO A 91 22.30 -4.61 -12.10
CA PRO A 91 21.44 -4.87 -13.24
C PRO A 91 20.10 -5.38 -12.71
N ALA A 92 19.07 -4.54 -12.75
CA ALA A 92 17.69 -5.00 -12.82
C ALA A 92 17.14 -4.60 -14.19
N GLY A 93 15.91 -4.95 -14.49
CA GLY A 93 15.32 -4.56 -15.77
C GLY A 93 13.82 -4.65 -15.74
N ARG A 94 13.21 -4.00 -16.73
CA ARG A 94 11.76 -4.03 -16.92
C ARG A 94 11.30 -5.46 -17.25
N ARG A 95 10.14 -5.82 -16.68
CA ARG A 95 9.51 -7.15 -16.69
C ARG A 95 9.57 -7.91 -18.02
N ASP A 96 9.79 -9.22 -17.92
CA ASP A 96 9.39 -10.22 -18.92
C ASP A 96 8.26 -11.09 -18.30
N GLY A 97 7.00 -10.68 -18.49
CA GLY A 97 5.81 -11.56 -18.39
C GLY A 97 5.31 -12.07 -17.03
N ASP A 98 6.14 -12.67 -16.18
CA ASP A 98 5.65 -13.75 -15.28
C ASP A 98 5.88 -13.52 -13.77
N GLY A 99 5.82 -12.28 -13.29
CA GLY A 99 5.98 -12.01 -11.85
C GLY A 99 7.41 -12.24 -11.32
N ILE A 100 8.36 -12.48 -12.22
CA ILE A 100 9.78 -12.65 -11.97
C ILE A 100 10.55 -11.67 -12.85
N VAL A 101 11.56 -11.01 -12.28
CA VAL A 101 12.54 -10.22 -13.01
C VAL A 101 13.89 -10.87 -12.80
N THR A 102 14.53 -11.36 -13.87
CA THR A 102 15.92 -11.82 -13.81
C THR A 102 16.76 -11.04 -14.81
N ARG A 103 17.84 -10.41 -14.36
CA ARG A 103 18.80 -9.73 -15.23
C ARG A 103 20.23 -10.06 -14.83
N ILE A 104 21.08 -10.13 -15.85
CA ILE A 104 22.52 -10.31 -15.74
C ILE A 104 23.15 -9.11 -16.43
N ASP A 105 24.18 -8.51 -15.85
CA ASP A 105 24.91 -7.42 -16.50
C ASP A 105 25.67 -7.92 -17.74
N MET A 106 26.05 -7.00 -18.63
CA MET A 106 26.76 -7.34 -19.86
C MET A 106 28.10 -8.04 -19.61
N ALA A 107 28.73 -7.78 -18.46
CA ALA A 107 29.98 -8.43 -18.05
C ALA A 107 29.78 -9.81 -17.40
N GLY A 108 28.54 -10.22 -17.10
CA GLY A 108 28.24 -11.46 -16.37
C GLY A 108 28.71 -11.45 -14.91
N ALA A 109 29.07 -10.29 -14.37
CA ALA A 109 29.59 -10.12 -13.02
C ALA A 109 28.48 -10.08 -11.97
N TYR A 110 27.26 -9.65 -12.33
CA TYR A 110 26.11 -9.54 -11.45
C TYR A 110 24.88 -10.21 -12.05
N LYS A 111 24.13 -10.92 -11.21
CA LYS A 111 22.81 -11.48 -11.50
C LYS A 111 21.83 -11.05 -10.42
N THR A 112 20.75 -10.37 -10.81
CA THR A 112 19.65 -9.99 -9.91
C THR A 112 18.42 -10.80 -10.28
N THR A 113 17.71 -11.31 -9.27
CA THR A 113 16.44 -12.03 -9.42
C THR A 113 15.45 -11.49 -8.40
N ILE A 114 14.33 -10.97 -8.88
CA ILE A 114 13.23 -10.43 -8.07
C ILE A 114 12.01 -11.30 -8.35
N THR A 115 11.37 -11.81 -7.30
CA THR A 115 10.21 -12.70 -7.44
C THR A 115 9.13 -12.27 -6.47
N PHE A 116 7.91 -12.13 -6.97
CA PHE A 116 6.73 -11.91 -6.14
C PHE A 116 5.97 -13.23 -5.96
N ALA A 117 5.57 -13.53 -4.72
CA ALA A 117 4.80 -14.70 -4.36
C ALA A 117 3.60 -14.31 -3.48
N ALA A 118 2.47 -14.97 -3.70
CA ALA A 118 1.31 -14.84 -2.84
C ALA A 118 1.53 -15.58 -1.50
N PRO A 119 1.09 -15.03 -0.35
CA PRO A 119 0.50 -13.70 -0.17
C PRO A 119 1.58 -12.61 0.04
N ALA A 120 1.57 -11.58 -0.82
CA ALA A 120 2.29 -10.31 -0.68
C ALA A 120 3.75 -10.38 -0.20
N THR A 121 4.50 -11.37 -0.71
CA THR A 121 5.89 -11.62 -0.35
C THR A 121 6.76 -11.35 -1.57
N LEU A 122 7.86 -10.63 -1.40
CA LEU A 122 8.80 -10.30 -2.47
C LEU A 122 10.21 -10.72 -2.04
N THR A 123 10.84 -11.52 -2.88
CA THR A 123 12.20 -12.02 -2.68
C THR A 123 13.13 -11.34 -3.67
N VAL A 124 14.24 -10.79 -3.19
CA VAL A 124 15.33 -10.24 -4.00
C VAL A 124 16.58 -11.07 -3.74
N THR A 125 17.15 -11.64 -4.79
CA THR A 125 18.42 -12.38 -4.75
C THR A 125 19.41 -11.72 -5.69
N ILE A 126 20.60 -11.42 -5.18
CA ILE A 126 21.68 -10.84 -5.96
C ILE A 126 22.90 -11.73 -5.83
N VAL A 127 23.52 -12.06 -6.96
CA VAL A 127 24.75 -12.86 -7.03
C VAL A 127 25.82 -12.05 -7.76
N LYS A 128 27.01 -11.93 -7.17
CA LYS A 128 28.20 -11.35 -7.78
C LYS A 128 29.26 -12.43 -7.98
N ALA A 129 29.83 -12.53 -9.18
CA ALA A 129 31.03 -13.31 -9.44
C ALA A 129 32.26 -12.49 -8.98
N ALA A 130 32.56 -12.51 -7.68
CA ALA A 130 33.66 -11.74 -7.11
C ALA A 130 35.02 -12.33 -7.51
N PRO A 131 36.03 -11.52 -7.86
CA PRO A 131 37.36 -12.04 -8.15
C PRO A 131 37.96 -12.72 -6.91
N ARG A 132 38.78 -13.73 -7.13
CA ARG A 132 39.68 -14.28 -6.12
C ARG A 132 41.01 -13.52 -6.20
N LEU A 133 41.51 -12.96 -5.10
CA LEU A 133 42.78 -12.25 -5.11
C LEU A 133 43.91 -13.24 -4.84
N PHE A 134 44.20 -13.55 -3.57
CA PHE A 134 45.32 -14.42 -3.20
C PHE A 134 45.03 -15.91 -3.37
N SER A 135 43.78 -16.33 -3.16
CA SER A 135 43.33 -17.71 -3.35
C SER A 135 43.34 -18.15 -4.81
N ALA A 136 43.43 -17.22 -5.77
CA ALA A 136 43.66 -17.54 -7.18
C ALA A 136 45.03 -18.20 -7.42
N LEU A 137 46.01 -18.01 -6.52
CA LEU A 137 47.31 -18.68 -6.60
C LEU A 137 47.23 -20.19 -6.33
N PHE A 138 46.16 -20.65 -5.67
CA PHE A 138 46.01 -22.03 -5.21
C PHE A 138 44.77 -22.74 -5.79
N LEU A 139 43.79 -21.99 -6.29
CA LEU A 139 42.52 -22.50 -6.80
C LEU A 139 42.32 -22.10 -8.27
N THR A 140 41.79 -23.02 -9.08
CA THR A 140 41.73 -22.89 -10.55
C THR A 140 40.58 -22.06 -11.09
N SER A 141 39.54 -21.77 -10.30
CA SER A 141 38.43 -20.90 -10.69
C SER A 141 38.73 -19.43 -10.35
N GLY A 142 38.72 -18.55 -11.34
CA GLY A 142 39.08 -17.13 -11.18
C GLY A 142 38.10 -16.27 -10.39
N THR A 143 36.89 -16.76 -10.11
CA THR A 143 35.87 -16.06 -9.35
C THR A 143 35.25 -16.93 -8.26
N GLN A 144 34.69 -16.27 -7.25
CA GLN A 144 33.88 -16.85 -6.18
C GLN A 144 32.48 -16.22 -6.24
N PRO A 145 31.41 -17.01 -6.41
CA PRO A 145 30.05 -16.48 -6.34
C PRO A 145 29.75 -16.05 -4.90
N VAL A 146 29.43 -14.77 -4.72
CA VAL A 146 28.96 -14.18 -3.48
C VAL A 146 27.50 -13.80 -3.67
N SER A 147 26.60 -14.32 -2.84
CA SER A 147 25.17 -14.07 -2.96
C SER A 147 24.60 -13.43 -1.71
N ALA A 148 23.62 -12.55 -1.91
CA ALA A 148 22.73 -12.03 -0.88
C ALA A 148 21.28 -12.30 -1.26
N ARG A 149 20.44 -12.55 -0.25
CA ARG A 149 19.01 -12.81 -0.42
C ARG A 149 18.26 -12.07 0.68
N ALA A 150 17.23 -11.34 0.28
CA ALA A 150 16.32 -10.65 1.18
C ALA A 150 14.89 -11.06 0.83
N VAL A 151 14.08 -11.29 1.87
CA VAL A 151 12.66 -11.56 1.72
C VAL A 151 11.89 -10.53 2.53
N ALA A 152 11.09 -9.72 1.85
CA ALA A 152 10.16 -8.82 2.50
C ALA A 152 8.73 -9.35 2.36
N ARG A 153 7.93 -9.15 3.39
CA ARG A 153 6.50 -9.50 3.38
C ARG A 153 5.66 -8.34 3.85
N LEU A 154 4.53 -8.13 3.18
CA LEU A 154 3.50 -7.21 3.63
C LEU A 154 2.74 -7.90 4.75
N THR A 155 2.95 -7.45 5.99
CA THR A 155 2.18 -7.97 7.14
C THR A 155 1.00 -7.04 7.37
N VAL A 156 -0.20 -7.48 7.02
CA VAL A 156 -1.45 -6.78 7.40
C VAL A 156 -1.57 -6.90 8.92
N ARG A 157 -1.82 -5.79 9.64
CA ARG A 157 -2.14 -5.91 11.07
C ARG A 157 -3.47 -6.67 11.18
N SER A 158 -3.50 -7.76 11.95
CA SER A 158 -4.59 -8.74 12.00
C SER A 158 -5.91 -8.25 12.63
N ARG A 159 -6.10 -6.94 12.79
CA ARG A 159 -7.40 -6.31 13.07
C ARG A 159 -7.44 -5.06 12.19
N GLY A 160 -8.43 -4.95 11.30
CA GLY A 160 -8.57 -3.82 10.38
C GLY A 160 -7.54 -3.81 9.26
N GLY A 161 -7.83 -4.51 8.17
CA GLY A 161 -6.93 -4.60 7.01
C GLY A 161 -7.19 -3.57 5.92
N ALA A 162 -8.39 -2.98 5.92
CA ALA A 162 -8.83 -1.97 4.97
C ALA A 162 -9.68 -0.92 5.68
N ALA A 163 -9.56 0.34 5.26
CA ALA A 163 -10.45 1.40 5.65
C ALA A 163 -11.79 1.22 4.94
N CYS A 164 -12.89 1.35 5.68
CA CYS A 164 -14.19 1.55 5.07
C CYS A 164 -14.35 2.99 4.60
N VAL A 165 -13.73 3.93 5.30
CA VAL A 165 -13.84 5.35 4.99
C VAL A 165 -12.45 5.98 4.95
N LEU A 166 -12.19 6.72 3.88
CA LEU A 166 -11.00 7.52 3.67
C LEU A 166 -11.39 8.97 3.36
N ALA A 167 -10.95 9.90 4.20
CA ALA A 167 -10.89 11.31 3.85
C ALA A 167 -9.52 11.64 3.21
N LEU A 168 -9.51 12.15 1.97
CA LEU A 168 -8.30 12.37 1.17
C LEU A 168 -7.48 13.61 1.59
N SER A 169 -8.11 14.57 2.27
CA SER A 169 -7.54 15.81 2.78
C SER A 169 -6.83 16.68 1.72
N GLY A 170 -7.58 17.60 1.13
CA GLY A 170 -7.00 18.84 0.59
C GLY A 170 -7.04 20.00 1.59
N ALA A 171 -8.07 20.05 2.44
CA ALA A 171 -8.27 21.09 3.48
C ALA A 171 -9.33 20.70 4.54
N GLY A 172 -9.76 19.43 4.58
CA GLY A 172 -10.89 18.98 5.38
C GLY A 172 -10.51 17.87 6.36
N GLU A 173 -11.09 17.94 7.54
CA GLU A 173 -10.96 16.97 8.62
C GLU A 173 -12.04 15.90 8.49
N THR A 174 -11.84 14.75 9.16
CA THR A 174 -12.97 13.88 9.47
C THR A 174 -13.55 14.36 10.80
N VAL A 175 -14.86 14.61 10.83
CA VAL A 175 -15.54 15.16 12.01
C VAL A 175 -16.67 14.24 12.43
N LEU A 176 -16.71 13.88 13.71
CA LEU A 176 -17.85 13.20 14.32
C LEU A 176 -18.49 14.19 15.29
N GLU A 177 -19.67 14.70 14.99
CA GLU A 177 -20.34 15.72 15.82
C GLU A 177 -21.81 15.37 16.05
N ASP A 178 -22.52 16.19 16.83
CA ASP A 178 -23.96 16.05 17.08
C ASP A 178 -24.37 14.65 17.57
N GLY A 179 -23.60 14.06 18.50
CA GLY A 179 -23.88 12.72 19.07
C GLY A 179 -23.63 11.56 18.10
N ALA A 180 -22.71 11.73 17.14
CA ALA A 180 -22.36 10.73 16.15
C ALA A 180 -22.05 9.34 16.75
N ARG A 181 -22.66 8.30 16.18
CA ARG A 181 -22.43 6.89 16.56
C ARG A 181 -21.97 6.11 15.35
N LEU A 182 -20.69 5.78 15.32
CA LEU A 182 -20.06 5.12 14.18
C LEU A 182 -19.72 3.66 14.49
N SER A 183 -20.15 2.74 13.63
CA SER A 183 -19.77 1.32 13.69
C SER A 183 -19.17 0.87 12.36
N MET A 184 -17.96 0.30 12.40
CA MET A 184 -17.22 -0.22 11.25
C MET A 184 -16.69 -1.65 11.45
N PRO A 185 -17.57 -2.66 11.62
CA PRO A 185 -17.11 -4.04 11.76
C PRO A 185 -16.26 -4.50 10.57
N GLY A 186 -15.04 -4.97 10.88
CA GLY A 186 -14.11 -5.54 9.90
C GLY A 186 -13.19 -4.53 9.21
N CYS A 187 -13.35 -3.23 9.44
CA CYS A 187 -12.60 -2.19 8.74
C CYS A 187 -12.23 -0.99 9.64
N ASP A 188 -11.40 -0.12 9.08
CA ASP A 188 -10.83 1.04 9.75
C ASP A 188 -11.49 2.35 9.31
N LEU A 189 -11.32 3.38 10.13
CA LEU A 189 -11.58 4.77 9.74
C LEU A 189 -10.25 5.48 9.50
N ARG A 190 -10.06 5.96 8.27
CA ARG A 190 -8.87 6.67 7.83
C ARG A 190 -9.15 8.11 7.43
N THR A 191 -8.28 9.01 7.85
CA THR A 191 -8.23 10.38 7.35
C THR A 191 -6.80 10.79 7.06
N ASN A 192 -6.55 11.44 5.92
CA ASN A 192 -5.24 12.03 5.63
C ASN A 192 -5.03 13.36 6.37
N GLY A 193 -6.09 13.94 6.95
CA GLY A 193 -6.06 15.13 7.80
C GLY A 193 -6.21 14.79 9.28
N ALA A 194 -6.76 15.71 10.07
CA ALA A 194 -7.13 15.45 11.45
C ALA A 194 -8.47 14.68 11.55
N LEU A 195 -8.66 13.99 12.68
CA LEU A 195 -9.91 13.37 13.10
C LEU A 195 -10.41 14.10 14.37
N ALA A 196 -11.47 14.88 14.22
CA ALA A 196 -12.11 15.61 15.31
C ALA A 196 -13.30 14.81 15.84
N LEU A 197 -13.27 14.50 17.13
CA LEU A 197 -14.34 13.81 17.84
C LEU A 197 -15.06 14.80 18.75
N GLY A 198 -16.32 15.08 18.42
CA GLY A 198 -17.22 15.91 19.21
C GLY A 198 -17.64 15.25 20.52
N ALA A 199 -18.28 16.03 21.38
CA ALA A 199 -18.83 15.52 22.62
C ALA A 199 -19.80 14.36 22.35
N GLU A 200 -19.72 13.31 23.18
CA GLU A 200 -20.59 12.13 23.11
C GLU A 200 -20.48 11.28 21.83
N ALA A 201 -19.44 11.50 21.00
CA ALA A 201 -19.16 10.62 19.86
C ALA A 201 -18.88 9.19 20.35
N ALA A 202 -19.60 8.20 19.82
CA ALA A 202 -19.39 6.79 20.09
C ALA A 202 -18.83 6.09 18.85
N ILE A 203 -17.73 5.36 19.00
CA ILE A 203 -17.00 4.76 17.88
C ILE A 203 -16.70 3.29 18.19
N ASP A 204 -17.11 2.41 17.28
CA ASP A 204 -16.82 0.98 17.29
C ASP A 204 -16.15 0.59 15.96
N VAL A 205 -14.82 0.62 15.92
CA VAL A 205 -14.00 0.35 14.72
C VAL A 205 -12.77 -0.48 15.10
N ALA A 206 -12.05 -1.05 14.14
CA ALA A 206 -10.82 -1.80 14.47
C ALA A 206 -9.63 -0.86 14.77
N ASN A 207 -9.36 0.09 13.87
CA ASN A 207 -8.33 1.12 14.05
C ASN A 207 -8.85 2.50 13.61
N LEU A 208 -8.26 3.54 14.24
CA LEU A 208 -8.37 4.93 13.83
C LEU A 208 -7.02 5.39 13.30
N VAL A 209 -6.98 5.87 12.06
CA VAL A 209 -5.74 6.34 11.43
C VAL A 209 -5.93 7.75 10.90
N ALA A 210 -5.12 8.68 11.40
CA ALA A 210 -5.14 10.09 10.99
C ALA A 210 -3.76 10.54 10.53
N GLY A 211 -3.71 11.30 9.43
CA GLY A 211 -2.51 12.02 9.01
C GLY A 211 -2.19 13.23 9.88
N GLY A 212 -3.17 13.71 10.66
CA GLY A 212 -3.02 14.69 11.73
C GLY A 212 -3.28 14.10 13.11
N THR A 213 -3.85 14.91 13.99
CA THR A 213 -4.24 14.50 15.35
C THR A 213 -5.57 13.74 15.35
N ILE A 214 -5.74 12.85 16.33
CA ILE A 214 -7.03 12.24 16.69
C ILE A 214 -7.38 12.82 18.06
N GLY A 215 -8.51 13.50 18.21
CA GLY A 215 -8.80 14.16 19.48
C GLY A 215 -10.27 14.17 19.83
N PRO A 216 -10.58 13.95 21.12
CA PRO A 216 -11.61 14.73 21.82
C PRO A 216 -11.06 15.90 22.64
N GLY A 217 -9.80 15.93 23.07
CA GLY A 217 -9.54 15.35 24.39
C GLY A 217 -9.05 13.90 24.35
N ASP A 218 -7.74 13.74 24.15
CA ASP A 218 -7.00 12.52 23.80
C ASP A 218 -6.96 11.36 24.84
N SER A 219 -7.89 11.23 25.80
CA SER A 219 -7.62 10.34 26.96
C SER A 219 -8.37 9.00 27.05
N ASP A 220 -9.50 8.77 26.37
CA ASP A 220 -10.29 7.54 26.63
C ASP A 220 -10.50 6.64 25.40
N ILE A 221 -10.83 7.19 24.22
CA ILE A 221 -11.09 6.40 22.99
C ILE A 221 -9.87 5.59 22.53
N CYS A 222 -8.68 6.19 22.53
CA CYS A 222 -7.44 5.52 22.13
C CYS A 222 -6.87 4.56 23.19
N SER A 223 -7.52 4.43 24.34
CA SER A 223 -7.20 3.40 25.34
C SER A 223 -7.87 2.06 25.00
N ALA A 224 -9.03 2.09 24.34
CA ALA A 224 -9.81 0.92 23.93
C ALA A 224 -9.56 0.53 22.46
N LEU A 225 -9.08 1.46 21.64
CA LEU A 225 -8.88 1.32 20.19
C LEU A 225 -7.42 1.54 19.80
N THR A 226 -7.01 0.98 18.67
CA THR A 226 -5.68 1.30 18.11
C THR A 226 -5.77 2.61 17.34
N CYS A 227 -5.18 3.67 17.89
CA CYS A 227 -5.05 4.96 17.22
C CYS A 227 -3.65 5.16 16.64
N VAL A 228 -3.59 5.65 15.40
CA VAL A 228 -2.36 6.09 14.74
C VAL A 228 -2.54 7.53 14.31
N GLN A 229 -1.89 8.45 15.03
CA GLN A 229 -1.81 9.86 14.66
C GLN A 229 -0.57 10.12 13.79
N TYR A 230 -0.59 11.22 13.04
CA TYR A 230 0.51 11.64 12.15
C TYR A 230 0.95 10.56 11.15
N ALA A 231 0.00 9.73 10.69
CA ALA A 231 0.26 8.74 9.66
C ALA A 231 0.65 9.41 8.34
N ALA A 232 1.45 8.74 7.51
CA ALA A 232 1.71 9.21 6.15
C ALA A 232 0.38 9.35 5.39
N GLN A 233 0.21 10.42 4.62
CA GLN A 233 -0.97 10.59 3.78
C GLN A 233 -1.03 9.48 2.72
N MET A 234 -2.23 8.99 2.44
CA MET A 234 -2.49 7.98 1.44
C MET A 234 -2.99 8.64 0.15
N ALA A 235 -2.34 8.34 -0.97
CA ALA A 235 -2.84 8.79 -2.27
C ALA A 235 -4.26 8.24 -2.53
N ASP A 236 -5.04 8.95 -3.34
CA ASP A 236 -6.39 8.53 -3.70
C ASP A 236 -6.39 7.15 -4.40
N PRO A 237 -6.92 6.09 -3.75
CA PRO A 237 -6.93 4.74 -4.31
C PRO A 237 -7.92 4.60 -5.48
N TYR A 238 -8.86 5.55 -5.62
CA TYR A 238 -9.94 5.54 -6.58
C TYR A 238 -9.70 6.47 -7.78
N ALA A 239 -8.68 7.32 -7.73
CA ALA A 239 -8.30 8.21 -8.84
C ALA A 239 -8.02 7.46 -10.14
N ALA A 240 -7.17 6.42 -10.10
CA ALA A 240 -6.86 5.63 -11.29
C ALA A 240 -8.04 4.81 -11.84
N PRO A 241 -8.79 4.03 -11.02
CA PRO A 241 -9.88 3.21 -11.53
C PRO A 241 -11.15 4.00 -11.89
N TYR A 242 -11.47 5.10 -11.19
CA TYR A 242 -12.75 5.80 -11.35
C TYR A 242 -12.62 7.25 -11.81
N GLY A 243 -11.42 7.83 -11.85
CA GLY A 243 -11.24 9.25 -12.19
C GLY A 243 -11.80 9.65 -13.55
N SER A 244 -11.75 8.76 -14.56
CA SER A 244 -12.35 9.03 -15.87
C SER A 244 -13.87 9.08 -15.85
N LEU A 245 -14.52 8.43 -14.88
CA LEU A 245 -15.98 8.46 -14.73
C LEU A 245 -16.45 9.84 -14.25
N LEU A 246 -15.62 10.62 -13.55
CA LEU A 246 -15.97 11.96 -13.09
C LEU A 246 -16.12 12.98 -14.24
N ALA A 247 -15.72 12.63 -15.46
CA ALA A 247 -15.96 13.44 -16.66
C ALA A 247 -17.41 13.28 -17.14
N VAL A 248 -18.35 13.91 -16.43
CA VAL A 248 -19.78 13.87 -16.76
C VAL A 248 -20.06 14.62 -18.08
N PRO A 249 -20.83 14.03 -19.01
CA PRO A 249 -21.23 14.72 -20.23
C PRO A 249 -22.06 15.99 -19.97
N LEU A 250 -21.76 17.07 -20.69
CA LEU A 250 -22.47 18.36 -20.58
C LEU A 250 -23.85 18.38 -21.24
N HIS A 251 -24.14 17.42 -22.14
CA HIS A 251 -25.41 17.35 -22.84
C HIS A 251 -26.49 16.70 -21.96
N ALA A 252 -27.23 17.55 -21.25
CA ALA A 252 -28.31 17.12 -20.37
C ALA A 252 -29.60 16.82 -21.15
N VAL A 253 -30.17 15.64 -20.95
CA VAL A 253 -31.49 15.22 -21.45
C VAL A 253 -32.47 15.08 -20.29
N SER A 254 -33.75 15.35 -20.52
CA SER A 254 -34.77 15.14 -19.49
C SER A 254 -34.99 13.66 -19.22
N LEU A 255 -35.34 13.32 -17.98
CA LEU A 255 -35.80 11.98 -17.63
C LEU A 255 -37.07 11.62 -18.42
N PRO A 256 -37.26 10.33 -18.79
CA PRO A 256 -38.49 9.88 -19.44
C PRO A 256 -39.73 10.18 -18.58
N LYS A 257 -40.68 10.96 -19.12
CA LYS A 257 -41.90 11.32 -18.38
C LYS A 257 -42.78 10.09 -18.13
N GLY A 258 -43.28 9.97 -16.91
CA GLY A 258 -44.24 8.92 -16.52
C GLY A 258 -43.66 7.52 -16.42
N GLN A 259 -42.33 7.35 -16.51
CA GLN A 259 -41.69 6.06 -16.30
C GLN A 259 -41.15 5.95 -14.87
N THR A 260 -41.46 4.83 -14.23
CA THR A 260 -40.87 4.43 -12.95
C THR A 260 -39.64 3.56 -13.16
N THR A 261 -39.54 2.84 -14.28
CA THR A 261 -38.32 2.11 -14.66
C THR A 261 -37.45 3.00 -15.54
N LEU A 262 -36.25 3.34 -15.09
CA LEU A 262 -35.33 4.24 -15.78
C LEU A 262 -34.19 3.44 -16.40
N SER A 263 -33.88 3.71 -17.66
CA SER A 263 -32.67 3.20 -18.33
C SER A 263 -31.48 4.15 -18.08
N PRO A 264 -30.23 3.69 -18.18
CA PRO A 264 -29.08 4.58 -18.29
C PRO A 264 -29.23 5.55 -19.48
N PRO A 265 -28.67 6.78 -19.41
CA PRO A 265 -28.68 7.70 -20.54
C PRO A 265 -27.87 7.13 -21.72
N SER A 266 -28.18 7.59 -22.94
CA SER A 266 -27.41 7.21 -24.13
C SER A 266 -25.95 7.65 -24.02
N VAL A 267 -25.05 6.95 -24.70
CA VAL A 267 -23.61 7.27 -24.71
C VAL A 267 -23.39 8.75 -25.08
N GLY A 268 -22.60 9.46 -24.26
CA GLY A 268 -22.30 10.88 -24.46
C GLY A 268 -23.39 11.84 -23.96
N THR A 269 -24.43 11.35 -23.28
CA THR A 269 -25.49 12.17 -22.68
C THR A 269 -25.56 11.95 -21.17
N ALA A 270 -26.14 12.92 -20.46
CA ALA A 270 -26.41 12.84 -19.02
C ALA A 270 -27.85 13.25 -18.75
N TYR A 271 -28.44 12.84 -17.63
CA TYR A 271 -29.76 13.30 -17.24
C TYR A 271 -29.70 14.66 -16.52
N ALA A 272 -30.69 15.51 -16.78
CA ALA A 272 -31.12 16.54 -15.84
C ALA A 272 -32.03 15.85 -14.81
N TRP A 273 -31.49 15.53 -13.64
CA TRP A 273 -32.20 14.75 -12.64
C TRP A 273 -33.36 15.54 -12.02
N GLN A 274 -34.55 14.93 -12.08
CA GLN A 274 -35.82 15.51 -11.62
C GLN A 274 -36.73 14.35 -11.19
N VAL A 275 -36.39 13.70 -10.08
CA VAL A 275 -37.21 12.66 -9.46
C VAL A 275 -37.76 13.19 -8.14
N GLY A 276 -39.04 12.95 -7.88
CA GLY A 276 -39.65 13.32 -6.60
C GLY A 276 -40.95 12.56 -6.36
N GLY A 277 -41.01 11.84 -5.24
CA GLY A 277 -42.16 11.07 -4.81
C GLY A 277 -42.41 9.82 -5.68
N GLY A 278 -42.63 8.68 -5.02
CA GLY A 278 -42.96 7.41 -5.68
C GLY A 278 -41.77 6.48 -5.85
N ASP A 279 -42.02 5.35 -6.52
CA ASP A 279 -41.07 4.24 -6.62
C ASP A 279 -40.42 4.18 -8.00
N TYR A 280 -39.10 4.17 -8.04
CA TYR A 280 -38.29 4.12 -9.25
C TYR A 280 -37.35 2.91 -9.23
N THR A 281 -37.19 2.28 -10.39
CA THR A 281 -36.27 1.15 -10.59
C THR A 281 -35.27 1.49 -11.69
N LEU A 282 -33.98 1.46 -11.34
CA LEU A 282 -32.88 1.67 -12.25
C LEU A 282 -32.47 0.32 -12.86
N MET A 283 -32.46 0.25 -14.19
CA MET A 283 -31.85 -0.86 -14.90
C MET A 283 -30.31 -0.81 -14.80
N PRO A 284 -29.60 -1.94 -14.93
CA PRO A 284 -28.15 -1.97 -14.80
C PRO A 284 -27.44 -0.99 -15.76
N GLY A 285 -26.45 -0.26 -15.26
CA GLY A 285 -25.62 0.64 -16.04
C GLY A 285 -25.18 1.90 -15.30
N VAL A 286 -24.55 2.82 -16.05
CA VAL A 286 -23.99 4.07 -15.51
C VAL A 286 -24.93 5.24 -15.80
N TYR A 287 -25.46 5.84 -14.76
CA TYR A 287 -26.33 7.01 -14.79
C TYR A 287 -25.50 8.27 -14.60
N TYR A 288 -25.18 8.94 -15.70
CA TYR A 288 -24.60 10.28 -15.67
C TYR A 288 -25.68 11.33 -15.39
N ILE A 289 -25.42 12.22 -14.43
CA ILE A 289 -26.29 13.35 -14.08
C ILE A 289 -25.50 14.65 -14.25
N SER A 290 -25.97 15.50 -15.16
CA SER A 290 -25.42 16.83 -15.37
C SER A 290 -26.12 17.81 -14.44
N GLY A 291 -25.50 18.07 -13.29
CA GLY A 291 -26.02 18.88 -12.19
C GLY A 291 -26.14 18.07 -10.91
N ASP A 292 -27.12 18.46 -10.10
CA ASP A 292 -27.38 17.85 -8.80
C ASP A 292 -28.23 16.58 -8.96
N PHE A 293 -27.90 15.56 -8.19
CA PHE A 293 -28.71 14.36 -7.99
C PHE A 293 -29.37 14.43 -6.62
N SER A 294 -30.70 14.42 -6.58
CA SER A 294 -31.44 14.50 -5.33
C SER A 294 -32.51 13.41 -5.23
N VAL A 295 -32.60 12.74 -4.09
CA VAL A 295 -33.67 11.78 -3.79
C VAL A 295 -34.47 12.33 -2.62
N ASN A 296 -35.63 12.90 -2.94
CA ASN A 296 -36.48 13.57 -1.97
C ASN A 296 -37.21 12.56 -1.06
N ALA A 297 -37.63 13.02 0.12
CA ALA A 297 -38.44 12.24 1.05
C ALA A 297 -39.66 11.57 0.38
N GLY A 298 -39.94 10.30 0.73
CA GLY A 298 -41.04 9.53 0.15
C GLY A 298 -40.77 8.97 -1.26
N THR A 299 -39.51 9.00 -1.71
CA THR A 299 -39.07 8.37 -2.95
C THR A 299 -38.38 7.05 -2.65
N THR A 300 -38.75 5.98 -3.34
CA THR A 300 -38.02 4.69 -3.30
C THR A 300 -37.19 4.55 -4.58
N LEU A 301 -35.91 4.23 -4.46
CA LEU A 301 -35.02 3.98 -5.60
C LEU A 301 -34.36 2.61 -5.48
N THR A 302 -34.63 1.74 -6.44
CA THR A 302 -34.14 0.35 -6.46
C THR A 302 -33.26 0.10 -7.68
N GLY A 303 -32.21 -0.71 -7.56
CA GLY A 303 -31.33 -0.99 -8.71
C GLY A 303 -30.18 -1.92 -8.36
N VAL A 304 -29.87 -2.85 -9.26
CA VAL A 304 -28.73 -3.77 -9.13
C VAL A 304 -27.84 -3.61 -10.34
N GLY A 305 -26.53 -3.54 -10.11
CA GLY A 305 -25.56 -3.28 -11.17
C GLY A 305 -25.60 -1.83 -11.67
N VAL A 306 -25.80 -0.88 -10.75
CA VAL A 306 -25.96 0.55 -11.08
C VAL A 306 -24.83 1.40 -10.53
N THR A 307 -24.39 2.37 -11.32
CA THR A 307 -23.44 3.40 -10.91
C THR A 307 -24.06 4.76 -11.19
N ILE A 308 -24.11 5.64 -10.21
CA ILE A 308 -24.68 6.99 -10.31
C ILE A 308 -23.53 8.00 -10.24
N VAL A 309 -23.36 8.82 -11.28
CA VAL A 309 -22.28 9.82 -11.34
C VAL A 309 -22.87 11.20 -11.57
N ALA A 310 -22.74 12.09 -10.59
CA ALA A 310 -23.22 13.47 -10.66
C ALA A 310 -22.06 14.46 -10.84
N SER A 311 -22.30 15.53 -11.60
CA SER A 311 -21.33 16.63 -11.71
C SER A 311 -21.43 17.63 -10.57
N GLY A 312 -22.56 17.66 -9.85
CA GLY A 312 -22.83 18.54 -8.72
C GLY A 312 -23.13 17.77 -7.43
N ASN A 313 -24.02 18.34 -6.62
CA ASN A 313 -24.38 17.80 -5.31
C ASN A 313 -25.09 16.46 -5.44
N VAL A 314 -24.91 15.59 -4.44
CA VAL A 314 -25.67 14.35 -4.28
C VAL A 314 -26.38 14.44 -2.93
N THR A 315 -27.70 14.55 -2.93
CA THR A 315 -28.50 14.69 -1.70
C THR A 315 -29.55 13.60 -1.60
N ILE A 316 -29.64 12.98 -0.42
CA ILE A 316 -30.64 11.95 -0.11
C ILE A 316 -31.31 12.37 1.19
N ASP A 317 -32.63 12.60 1.15
CA ASP A 317 -33.38 13.14 2.30
C ASP A 317 -33.82 12.06 3.29
N GLY A 318 -34.09 12.47 4.55
CA GLY A 318 -34.38 11.64 5.74
C GLY A 318 -35.55 10.65 5.69
N ASN A 319 -36.25 10.51 4.57
CA ASN A 319 -37.32 9.51 4.36
C ASN A 319 -37.32 8.96 2.92
N ALA A 320 -36.21 9.08 2.19
CA ALA A 320 -35.99 8.34 0.97
C ALA A 320 -35.57 6.90 1.30
N SER A 321 -35.99 5.92 0.48
CA SER A 321 -35.59 4.52 0.63
C SER A 321 -34.78 4.10 -0.59
N LEU A 322 -33.50 3.76 -0.39
CA LEU A 322 -32.64 3.30 -1.49
C LEU A 322 -32.26 1.84 -1.27
N HIS A 323 -32.39 1.03 -2.31
CA HIS A 323 -31.88 -0.33 -2.38
C HIS A 323 -31.02 -0.47 -3.63
N LEU A 324 -29.74 -0.13 -3.50
CA LEU A 324 -28.83 -0.04 -4.63
C LEU A 324 -27.59 -0.91 -4.45
N VAL A 325 -27.24 -1.64 -5.51
CA VAL A 325 -26.05 -2.49 -5.56
C VAL A 325 -25.20 -2.10 -6.77
N ALA A 326 -23.92 -1.82 -6.54
CA ALA A 326 -22.95 -1.51 -7.58
C ALA A 326 -22.73 -2.70 -8.54
N PRO A 327 -22.22 -2.48 -9.76
CA PRO A 327 -21.82 -3.55 -10.67
C PRO A 327 -20.67 -4.39 -10.07
N ALA A 328 -20.73 -5.72 -10.17
CA ALA A 328 -19.61 -6.58 -9.74
C ALA A 328 -18.44 -6.61 -10.75
N THR A 329 -18.68 -6.21 -12.00
CA THR A 329 -17.72 -6.27 -13.11
C THR A 329 -17.85 -5.06 -14.04
N GLY A 330 -16.82 -4.81 -14.86
CA GLY A 330 -16.80 -3.70 -15.81
C GLY A 330 -16.01 -2.48 -15.31
N PRO A 331 -16.00 -1.39 -16.07
CA PRO A 331 -15.20 -0.20 -15.76
C PRO A 331 -15.64 0.52 -14.48
N SER A 332 -16.91 0.41 -14.09
CA SER A 332 -17.45 0.94 -12.84
C SER A 332 -17.69 -0.15 -11.78
N ALA A 333 -17.01 -1.30 -11.90
CA ALA A 333 -17.12 -2.38 -10.92
C ALA A 333 -16.85 -1.87 -9.50
N GLY A 334 -17.76 -2.18 -8.57
CA GLY A 334 -17.70 -1.77 -7.18
C GLY A 334 -18.06 -0.30 -6.91
N LEU A 335 -18.27 0.54 -7.93
CA LEU A 335 -18.62 1.95 -7.75
C LEU A 335 -20.14 2.14 -7.78
N LEU A 336 -20.71 2.61 -6.67
CA LEU A 336 -22.13 2.88 -6.54
C LEU A 336 -22.45 4.35 -6.83
N PHE A 337 -21.74 5.25 -6.15
CA PHE A 337 -21.90 6.69 -6.35
C PHE A 337 -20.57 7.36 -6.65
N ALA A 338 -20.59 8.35 -7.54
CA ALA A 338 -19.51 9.29 -7.67
C ALA A 338 -20.02 10.73 -7.84
N SER A 339 -19.27 11.68 -7.31
CA SER A 339 -19.53 13.11 -7.51
C SER A 339 -18.24 13.81 -7.91
N ALA A 340 -18.33 14.64 -8.97
CA ALA A 340 -17.21 15.46 -9.42
C ALA A 340 -16.91 16.65 -8.50
N GLY A 341 -17.84 17.02 -7.60
CA GLY A 341 -17.65 18.11 -6.64
C GLY A 341 -18.95 18.52 -5.92
N GLY A 342 -18.83 19.45 -4.97
CA GLY A 342 -19.96 19.95 -4.19
C GLY A 342 -20.15 19.22 -2.86
N LEU A 343 -21.40 18.96 -2.50
CA LEU A 343 -21.79 18.27 -1.26
C LEU A 343 -22.37 16.89 -1.60
N PHE A 344 -21.87 15.86 -0.92
CA PHE A 344 -22.52 14.55 -0.88
C PHE A 344 -23.17 14.40 0.49
N GLN A 345 -24.49 14.55 0.58
CA GLN A 345 -25.21 14.46 1.83
C GLN A 345 -26.20 13.31 1.84
N PHE A 346 -26.10 12.48 2.87
CA PHE A 346 -27.07 11.47 3.21
C PHE A 346 -27.74 11.87 4.51
N THR A 347 -29.01 12.28 4.45
CA THR A 347 -29.86 12.46 5.63
C THR A 347 -30.72 11.22 5.76
N GLY A 348 -30.59 10.48 6.86
CA GLY A 348 -31.05 9.10 6.98
C GLY A 348 -32.26 8.84 7.85
N GLY A 349 -32.93 7.74 7.50
CA GLY A 349 -33.92 7.00 8.28
C GLY A 349 -33.80 5.49 8.00
N THR A 350 -34.47 4.66 8.80
CA THR A 350 -34.22 3.20 8.97
C THR A 350 -34.33 2.24 7.76
N ALA A 351 -34.53 2.71 6.51
CA ALA A 351 -34.90 1.88 5.36
C ALA A 351 -34.01 2.03 4.10
N THR A 352 -32.68 2.01 4.25
CA THR A 352 -31.74 2.14 3.12
C THR A 352 -30.74 0.97 3.13
N THR A 353 -30.46 0.34 1.98
CA THR A 353 -29.38 -0.65 1.82
C THR A 353 -28.53 -0.29 0.62
N LEU A 354 -27.28 0.08 0.86
CA LEU A 354 -26.32 0.43 -0.18
C LEU A 354 -25.18 -0.59 -0.19
N THR A 355 -24.86 -1.12 -1.36
CA THR A 355 -23.72 -2.02 -1.55
C THR A 355 -22.82 -1.48 -2.65
N GLY A 356 -21.61 -1.07 -2.30
CA GLY A 356 -20.64 -0.49 -3.24
C GLY A 356 -19.79 0.62 -2.63
N ALA A 357 -19.09 1.35 -3.49
CA ALA A 357 -18.23 2.46 -3.10
C ALA A 357 -18.86 3.83 -3.41
N ILE A 358 -18.64 4.80 -2.52
CA ILE A 358 -18.90 6.23 -2.73
C ILE A 358 -17.56 6.90 -3.05
N TYR A 359 -17.49 7.62 -4.17
CA TYR A 359 -16.28 8.33 -4.59
C TYR A 359 -16.55 9.82 -4.83
N ALA A 360 -16.06 10.66 -3.92
CA ALA A 360 -16.33 12.09 -3.85
C ALA A 360 -15.00 12.86 -3.61
N PRO A 361 -13.98 12.72 -4.47
CA PRO A 361 -12.62 13.20 -4.18
C PRO A 361 -12.51 14.72 -4.02
N HIS A 362 -13.52 15.47 -4.48
CA HIS A 362 -13.61 16.93 -4.40
C HIS A 362 -14.87 17.42 -3.69
N ALA A 363 -15.61 16.51 -3.04
CA ALA A 363 -16.84 16.83 -2.32
C ALA A 363 -16.76 16.41 -0.85
N SER A 364 -17.45 17.17 0.00
CA SER A 364 -17.61 16.83 1.42
C SER A 364 -18.70 15.77 1.54
N LEU A 365 -18.39 14.64 2.18
CA LEU A 365 -19.37 13.61 2.50
C LEU A 365 -19.96 13.90 3.89
N VAL A 366 -21.27 14.15 3.96
CA VAL A 366 -22.00 14.38 5.22
C VAL A 366 -23.02 13.27 5.40
N ILE A 367 -22.93 12.57 6.52
CA ILE A 367 -23.89 11.53 6.90
C ILE A 367 -24.60 12.02 8.15
N ASP A 368 -25.88 12.30 8.02
CA ASP A 368 -26.74 12.92 9.02
C ASP A 368 -27.93 12.01 9.33
N GLY A 369 -28.21 11.73 10.59
CA GLY A 369 -29.30 10.85 11.04
C GLY A 369 -28.92 9.38 11.18
N ASP A 370 -29.84 8.57 11.73
CA ASP A 370 -29.61 7.16 12.05
C ASP A 370 -29.66 6.25 10.81
N ASN A 371 -28.51 6.17 10.16
CA ASN A 371 -28.25 5.28 9.04
C ASN A 371 -27.96 3.87 9.56
N GLY A 372 -29.00 3.23 10.08
CA GLY A 372 -29.04 1.79 10.38
C GLY A 372 -29.06 0.90 9.13
N ALA A 373 -28.68 1.45 7.98
CA ALA A 373 -28.53 0.71 6.74
C ALA A 373 -27.61 -0.48 6.98
N ALA A 374 -28.10 -1.68 6.66
CA ALA A 374 -27.28 -2.89 6.56
C ALA A 374 -26.32 -2.74 5.38
N ALA A 375 -25.37 -1.82 5.52
CA ALA A 375 -24.22 -1.65 4.66
C ALA A 375 -23.20 -2.71 5.08
N ASP A 376 -23.56 -3.99 4.92
CA ASP A 376 -22.63 -5.10 5.11
C ASP A 376 -21.41 -4.93 4.20
N CYS A 377 -21.54 -4.10 3.15
CA CYS A 377 -20.48 -3.80 2.21
C CYS A 377 -20.57 -2.39 1.59
N LEU A 378 -20.00 -1.39 2.28
CA LEU A 378 -19.95 0.00 1.82
C LEU A 378 -18.59 0.61 2.11
N TYR A 379 -17.98 1.22 1.09
CA TYR A 379 -16.76 2.02 1.25
C TYR A 379 -16.99 3.47 0.81
N ALA A 380 -16.24 4.42 1.38
CA ALA A 380 -16.28 5.82 0.97
C ALA A 380 -14.89 6.42 0.87
N VAL A 381 -14.63 7.13 -0.22
CA VAL A 381 -13.46 7.98 -0.42
C VAL A 381 -13.97 9.38 -0.76
N ALA A 382 -13.70 10.35 0.11
CA ALA A 382 -14.20 11.72 -0.04
C ALA A 382 -13.12 12.78 0.27
N ALA A 383 -13.35 14.04 -0.10
CA ALA A 383 -12.43 15.13 0.24
C ALA A 383 -12.36 15.35 1.76
N SER A 384 -13.53 15.33 2.41
CA SER A 384 -13.74 15.36 3.86
C SER A 384 -14.97 14.52 4.21
N VAL A 385 -15.08 14.13 5.48
CA VAL A 385 -16.20 13.32 5.97
C VAL A 385 -16.72 13.86 7.29
N THR A 386 -18.02 14.08 7.38
CA THR A 386 -18.70 14.51 8.61
C THR A 386 -19.80 13.52 8.95
N PHE A 387 -19.80 13.02 10.18
CA PHE A 387 -20.86 12.19 10.73
C PHE A 387 -21.65 12.97 11.77
N LYS A 388 -22.98 12.93 11.66
CA LYS A 388 -23.96 13.49 12.59
C LYS A 388 -25.01 12.41 12.84
N GLY A 389 -25.12 11.91 14.07
CA GLY A 389 -25.97 10.73 14.37
C GLY A 389 -25.37 9.37 13.96
N GLY A 390 -26.22 8.35 13.80
CA GLY A 390 -25.78 6.96 13.59
C GLY A 390 -25.30 6.65 12.18
N ALA A 391 -24.12 6.03 12.02
CA ALA A 391 -23.61 5.53 10.75
C ALA A 391 -22.99 4.14 10.90
N ARG A 392 -23.25 3.27 9.92
CA ARG A 392 -22.66 1.94 9.84
C ARG A 392 -22.00 1.70 8.50
N PHE A 393 -20.75 1.26 8.53
CA PHE A 393 -20.00 0.74 7.38
C PHE A 393 -19.52 -0.67 7.74
N ALA A 394 -19.32 -1.55 6.77
CA ALA A 394 -18.75 -2.86 7.08
C ALA A 394 -17.98 -3.42 5.88
N ASP A 395 -17.06 -4.33 6.18
CA ASP A 395 -16.33 -5.13 5.19
C ASP A 395 -16.77 -6.61 5.22
N GLY A 396 -18.01 -6.88 4.84
CA GLY A 396 -18.63 -8.20 4.77
C GLY A 396 -18.43 -8.90 3.42
N ASP A 397 -17.18 -9.19 3.05
CA ASP A 397 -16.79 -9.81 1.77
C ASP A 397 -17.05 -8.93 0.53
N CYS A 398 -16.68 -7.66 0.64
CA CYS A 398 -16.94 -6.65 -0.39
C CYS A 398 -16.22 -6.89 -1.71
N ARG A 399 -15.18 -7.74 -1.69
CA ARG A 399 -14.49 -8.19 -2.90
C ARG A 399 -15.38 -8.99 -3.82
N ALA A 400 -16.28 -9.82 -3.28
CA ALA A 400 -17.25 -10.57 -4.07
C ALA A 400 -18.22 -9.63 -4.82
N ALA A 401 -18.46 -8.43 -4.28
CA ALA A 401 -19.25 -7.37 -4.92
C ALA A 401 -18.44 -6.49 -5.90
N GLY A 402 -17.20 -6.87 -6.23
CA GLY A 402 -16.34 -6.11 -7.15
C GLY A 402 -15.67 -4.88 -6.53
N MET A 403 -15.80 -4.67 -5.21
CA MET A 403 -15.20 -3.52 -4.55
C MET A 403 -13.69 -3.67 -4.37
N ARG A 404 -13.02 -2.52 -4.46
CA ARG A 404 -11.59 -2.37 -4.23
C ARG A 404 -11.36 -1.96 -2.78
N PRO A 405 -10.75 -2.82 -1.95
CA PRO A 405 -10.46 -2.47 -0.56
C PRO A 405 -9.46 -1.31 -0.50
N ILE A 406 -9.68 -0.42 0.46
CA ILE A 406 -8.81 0.72 0.74
C ILE A 406 -7.80 0.25 1.79
N TYR A 407 -6.63 -0.22 1.41
CA TYR A 407 -5.65 -0.69 2.41
C TYR A 407 -5.10 0.49 3.22
N ASP A 408 -5.58 0.62 4.46
CA ASP A 408 -5.35 1.78 5.34
C ASP A 408 -3.92 1.80 5.88
N LEU A 409 -3.50 0.68 6.44
CA LEU A 409 -2.18 0.56 6.98
C LEU A 409 -1.27 0.09 5.84
N PRO A 410 -0.13 0.75 5.58
CA PRO A 410 0.92 0.07 4.86
C PRO A 410 1.19 -1.16 5.72
N GLY A 411 0.78 -2.35 5.24
CA GLY A 411 1.19 -3.56 5.90
C GLY A 411 2.69 -3.42 6.06
N VAL A 412 3.21 -3.58 7.28
CA VAL A 412 4.59 -3.20 7.52
C VAL A 412 5.44 -4.07 6.62
N ALA A 413 6.05 -3.46 5.61
CA ALA A 413 6.97 -4.13 4.73
C ALA A 413 8.17 -4.46 5.60
N ARG A 414 8.21 -5.71 6.06
CA ARG A 414 9.20 -6.17 7.01
C ARG A 414 10.04 -7.24 6.33
N LEU A 415 11.35 -7.15 6.54
CA LEU A 415 12.24 -8.27 6.25
C LEU A 415 11.89 -9.43 7.17
N VAL A 416 11.63 -10.59 6.57
CA VAL A 416 11.30 -11.84 7.26
C VAL A 416 12.44 -12.84 7.24
N GLU A 417 13.49 -12.58 6.47
CA GLU A 417 14.75 -13.32 6.44
C GLU A 417 15.93 -12.36 6.25
#